data_AF-A0A2V6FY38-F1
#
_entry.id   AF-A0A2V6FY38-F1
#
_cell.length_a   1.000
_cell.length_b   1.000
_cell.length_c   1.000
_cell.angle_alpha   90.00
_cell.angle_beta   90.00
_cell.angle_gamma   90.00
#
_symmetry.space_group_name_H-M   'P 1'
#
loop_
_entity.id
_entity.type
_entity.pdbx_description
1 polymer ?
#
loop_
_entity_poly.entity_id
_entity_poly.type
_entity_poly.pdbx_seq_one_letter_code
_entity_poly.pdbx_strand_id
1 'polypeptide(L)'
;MKRSRPLLLVVPSLQEAWEDAIAPWFNKVLPGAWQRKLPALVVVPTRGQLNDLKARLIAKGFSHLGLRFVTASSLRALLARDDTTPAAEPEHLRLLLAIAASELEDRPNESEALAAKAVARAPALLLRALDRLEIAGWKFQELGLPSFAPVVQRFNELLKKCGFVLRGKTDRSRLQQAARGRREFSHVLIIGFDGAHWTEWFLLRTAVELAENATIVLEEPRENFSDVDLCWIGSWEEVCGEAQRAPRATAAVGDSLFSEVEMRGGAQTAKRFDFLIGTNFSEQAEAIARQCVRYLA
;
A
#
# COMPACT_ATOMS: atom_id res chain seq x y z
N MET A 1 17.03 -20.32 15.24
CA MET A 1 17.39 -18.89 15.27
C MET A 1 16.22 -18.12 15.88
N LYS A 2 16.46 -17.31 16.92
CA LYS A 2 15.41 -16.46 17.52
C LYS A 2 14.93 -15.46 16.47
N ARG A 3 13.61 -15.24 16.38
CA ARG A 3 13.02 -14.22 15.51
C ARG A 3 13.56 -12.85 15.92
N SER A 4 14.19 -12.13 14.99
CA SER A 4 14.38 -10.69 15.14
C SER A 4 13.00 -10.04 15.12
N ARG A 5 12.70 -9.18 16.09
CA ARG A 5 11.47 -8.37 16.03
C ARG A 5 11.57 -7.42 14.83
N PRO A 6 10.51 -7.26 14.04
CA PRO A 6 10.47 -6.23 12.99
C PRO A 6 10.70 -4.85 13.60
N LEU A 7 11.40 -3.99 12.86
CA LEU A 7 11.60 -2.59 13.25
C LEU A 7 10.53 -1.73 12.59
N LEU A 8 9.81 -0.94 13.39
CA LEU A 8 8.87 0.06 12.91
C LEU A 8 9.46 1.46 13.11
N LEU A 9 9.61 2.19 12.00
CA LEU A 9 10.05 3.58 11.97
C LEU A 9 8.90 4.46 11.52
N VAL A 10 8.65 5.53 12.26
CA VAL A 10 7.69 6.58 11.89
C VAL A 10 8.46 7.86 11.60
N VAL A 11 8.19 8.47 10.44
CA VAL A 11 8.97 9.60 9.89
C VAL A 11 8.05 10.75 9.49
N PRO A 12 8.42 12.03 9.69
CA PRO A 12 7.54 13.16 9.36
C PRO A 12 7.15 13.24 7.88
N SER A 13 8.07 12.85 6.98
CA SER A 13 7.88 12.83 5.54
C SER A 13 8.77 11.76 4.92
N LEU A 14 8.20 10.90 4.05
CA LEU A 14 8.99 9.88 3.36
C LEU A 14 10.03 10.46 2.41
N GLN A 15 9.79 11.66 1.87
CA GLN A 15 10.73 12.33 0.97
C GLN A 15 12.02 12.74 1.71
N GLU A 16 11.85 13.16 2.97
CA GLU A 16 12.91 13.64 3.86
C GLU A 16 13.58 12.49 4.64
N ALA A 17 12.85 11.41 4.88
CA ALA A 17 13.31 10.21 5.61
C ALA A 17 14.45 9.42 4.94
N TRP A 18 15.00 9.92 3.83
CA TRP A 18 16.07 9.24 3.13
C TRP A 18 17.32 9.10 3.98
N GLU A 19 17.83 10.20 4.54
CA GLU A 19 19.09 10.16 5.29
C GLU A 19 18.90 9.49 6.66
N ASP A 20 17.71 9.61 7.26
CA ASP A 20 17.46 9.15 8.63
C ASP A 20 17.01 7.68 8.74
N ALA A 21 16.28 7.16 7.73
CA ALA A 21 15.68 5.82 7.80
C ALA A 21 16.05 4.93 6.60
N ILE A 22 15.92 5.45 5.38
CA ILE A 22 15.99 4.63 4.16
C ILE A 22 17.46 4.30 3.78
N ALA A 23 18.34 5.30 3.70
CA ALA A 23 19.75 5.11 3.36
C ALA A 23 20.50 4.28 4.42
N PRO A 24 20.29 4.46 5.74
CA PRO A 24 20.87 3.57 6.75
C PRO A 24 20.49 2.11 6.55
N TRP A 25 19.25 1.81 6.15
CA TRP A 25 18.83 0.45 5.82
C TRP A 25 19.63 -0.10 4.64
N PHE A 26 19.78 0.66 3.55
CA PHE A 26 20.56 0.23 2.40
C PHE A 26 22.04 0.03 2.73
N ASN A 27 22.65 0.93 3.52
CA ASN A 27 24.02 0.80 4.00
C ASN A 27 24.25 -0.48 4.81
N LYS A 28 23.25 -0.90 5.59
CA LYS A 28 23.32 -2.16 6.36
C LYS A 28 23.11 -3.39 5.48
N VAL A 29 22.20 -3.31 4.51
CA VAL A 29 21.73 -4.48 3.76
C VAL A 29 22.59 -4.76 2.53
N LEU A 30 23.04 -3.72 1.80
CA LEU A 30 23.79 -3.87 0.55
C LEU A 30 25.12 -4.62 0.70
N PRO A 31 25.93 -4.38 1.75
CA PRO A 31 27.13 -5.18 1.99
C PRO A 31 26.76 -6.66 2.13
N GLY A 32 27.15 -7.46 1.13
CA GLY A 32 26.87 -8.89 1.08
C GLY A 32 25.47 -9.29 0.60
N ALA A 33 24.62 -8.35 0.14
CA ALA A 33 23.30 -8.69 -0.41
C ALA A 33 23.36 -9.75 -1.53
N TRP A 34 24.39 -9.67 -2.38
CA TRP A 34 24.62 -10.61 -3.48
C TRP A 34 25.16 -11.98 -3.04
N GLN A 35 25.73 -12.09 -1.85
CA GLN A 35 26.28 -13.35 -1.30
C GLN A 35 25.26 -14.12 -0.44
N ARG A 36 24.15 -13.47 -0.06
CA ARG A 36 23.12 -14.08 0.78
C ARG A 36 22.35 -15.13 -0.01
N LYS A 37 22.03 -16.24 0.66
CA LYS A 37 21.18 -17.30 0.10
C LYS A 37 19.74 -16.83 -0.17
N LEU A 38 19.22 -15.96 0.71
CA LEU A 38 17.87 -15.41 0.58
C LEU A 38 17.94 -13.96 0.08
N PRO A 39 17.08 -13.58 -0.90
CA PRO A 39 17.07 -12.23 -1.44
C PRO A 39 16.64 -11.19 -0.40
N ALA A 40 17.11 -9.96 -0.57
CA ALA A 40 16.57 -8.79 0.13
C ALA A 40 15.48 -8.13 -0.73
N LEU A 41 14.41 -7.68 -0.09
CA LEU A 41 13.19 -7.23 -0.73
C LEU A 41 12.87 -5.79 -0.30
N VAL A 42 12.48 -4.96 -1.26
CA VAL A 42 11.97 -3.61 -1.03
C VAL A 42 10.56 -3.54 -1.61
N VAL A 43 9.59 -3.26 -0.76
CA VAL A 43 8.16 -3.22 -1.10
C VAL A 43 7.69 -1.78 -1.05
N VAL A 44 7.09 -1.33 -2.14
CA VAL A 44 6.51 0.02 -2.30
C VAL A 44 5.11 -0.08 -2.91
N PRO A 45 4.20 0.89 -2.67
CA PRO A 45 2.84 0.81 -3.19
C PRO A 45 2.78 0.94 -4.72
N THR A 46 3.55 1.86 -5.31
CA THR A 46 3.43 2.21 -6.73
C THR A 46 4.73 2.00 -7.51
N ARG A 47 4.59 1.76 -8.82
CA ARG A 47 5.75 1.67 -9.73
C ARG A 47 6.51 2.99 -9.85
N GLY A 48 5.82 4.13 -9.71
CA GLY A 48 6.44 5.45 -9.72
C GLY A 48 7.43 5.60 -8.57
N GLN A 49 6.99 5.33 -7.34
CA GLN A 49 7.86 5.34 -6.16
C GLN A 49 9.00 4.32 -6.26
N LEU A 50 8.73 3.15 -6.85
CA LEU A 50 9.76 2.13 -7.10
C LEU A 50 10.89 2.67 -7.99
N ASN A 51 10.53 3.32 -9.08
CA ASN A 51 11.48 3.87 -10.04
C ASN A 51 12.24 5.08 -9.47
N ASP A 52 11.55 5.95 -8.75
CA ASP A 52 12.16 7.07 -8.03
C ASP A 52 13.22 6.58 -7.02
N LEU A 53 12.87 5.58 -6.21
CA LEU A 53 13.78 4.98 -5.24
C LEU A 53 15.02 4.36 -5.92
N LYS A 54 14.81 3.65 -7.04
CA LYS A 54 15.92 3.08 -7.82
C LYS A 54 16.83 4.16 -8.40
N ALA A 55 16.26 5.24 -8.95
CA ALA A 55 17.02 6.35 -9.51
C ALA A 55 17.85 7.04 -8.42
N ARG A 56 17.24 7.29 -7.25
CA ARG A 56 17.92 7.88 -6.08
C ARG A 56 19.07 7.00 -5.56
N LEU A 57 18.89 5.67 -5.54
CA LEU A 57 19.97 4.73 -5.21
C LEU A 57 21.14 4.80 -6.17
N ILE A 58 20.87 4.80 -7.49
CA ILE A 58 21.92 4.90 -8.52
C ILE A 58 22.67 6.23 -8.38
N ALA A 59 21.95 7.34 -8.21
CA ALA A 59 22.55 8.67 -8.05
C ALA A 59 23.47 8.76 -6.83
N LYS A 60 23.17 8.01 -5.76
CA LYS A 60 23.99 7.92 -4.54
C LYS A 60 25.08 6.84 -4.61
N GLY A 61 25.25 6.17 -5.76
CA GLY A 61 26.31 5.18 -5.98
C GLY A 61 26.01 3.77 -5.43
N PHE A 62 24.75 3.49 -5.06
CA PHE A 62 24.36 2.17 -4.57
C PHE A 62 24.05 1.20 -5.70
N SER A 63 24.56 -0.04 -5.59
CA SER A 63 24.22 -1.14 -6.50
C SER A 63 22.86 -1.75 -6.17
N HIS A 64 22.14 -2.23 -7.18
CA HIS A 64 20.89 -2.99 -7.00
C HIS A 64 21.11 -4.50 -6.85
N LEU A 65 22.36 -4.98 -6.94
CA LEU A 65 22.67 -6.40 -6.90
C LEU A 65 22.25 -7.04 -5.57
N GLY A 66 21.47 -8.12 -5.66
CA GLY A 66 20.92 -8.82 -4.49
C GLY A 66 19.65 -8.19 -3.90
N LEU A 67 19.15 -7.08 -4.47
CA LEU A 67 17.88 -6.46 -4.10
C LEU A 67 16.77 -6.80 -5.10
N ARG A 68 15.57 -7.06 -4.58
CA ARG A 68 14.34 -7.15 -5.37
C ARG A 68 13.41 -6.02 -4.98
N PHE A 69 13.07 -5.17 -5.94
CA PHE A 69 12.07 -4.13 -5.76
C PHE A 69 10.73 -4.62 -6.29
N VAL A 70 9.69 -4.57 -5.46
CA VAL A 70 8.37 -5.10 -5.78
C VAL A 70 7.26 -4.14 -5.38
N THR A 71 6.16 -4.15 -6.14
CA THR A 71 4.87 -3.59 -5.74
C THR A 71 4.01 -4.66 -5.06
N ALA A 72 2.89 -4.30 -4.45
CA ALA A 72 1.95 -5.25 -3.85
C ALA A 72 1.47 -6.34 -4.85
N SER A 73 1.26 -5.99 -6.12
CA SER A 73 0.94 -6.95 -7.19
C SER A 73 2.09 -7.93 -7.45
N SER A 74 3.31 -7.44 -7.64
CA SER A 74 4.50 -8.26 -7.87
C SER A 74 4.87 -9.12 -6.66
N LEU A 75 4.68 -8.59 -5.44
CA LEU A 75 4.86 -9.34 -4.19
C LEU A 75 3.90 -10.53 -4.13
N ARG A 76 2.62 -10.31 -4.45
CA ARG A 76 1.64 -11.38 -4.47
C ARG A 76 1.94 -12.45 -5.50
N ALA A 77 2.40 -12.04 -6.69
CA ALA A 77 2.86 -12.96 -7.73
C ALA A 77 4.11 -13.74 -7.29
N LEU A 78 5.04 -13.10 -6.57
CA LEU A 78 6.23 -13.75 -6.02
C LEU A 78 5.83 -14.82 -4.99
N LEU A 79 4.91 -14.49 -4.08
CA LEU A 79 4.41 -15.41 -3.05
C LEU A 79 3.47 -16.49 -3.61
N ALA A 80 3.01 -16.35 -4.85
CA ALA A 80 2.12 -17.31 -5.50
C ALA A 80 2.84 -18.43 -6.26
N ARG A 81 4.17 -18.34 -6.41
CA ARG A 81 4.93 -19.23 -7.30
C ARG A 81 4.87 -20.71 -6.90
N ASP A 82 4.63 -20.99 -5.63
CA ASP A 82 4.60 -22.34 -5.09
C ASP A 82 3.16 -22.84 -4.81
N ASP A 83 2.14 -22.03 -5.11
CA ASP A 83 0.74 -22.41 -4.87
C ASP A 83 0.18 -23.24 -6.04
N THR A 84 -0.41 -24.39 -5.70
CA THR A 84 -1.11 -25.26 -6.65
C THR A 84 -2.48 -24.72 -7.06
N THR A 85 -3.02 -23.76 -6.31
CA THR A 85 -4.30 -23.09 -6.62
C THR A 85 -4.07 -21.81 -7.39
N PRO A 86 -4.54 -21.70 -8.65
CA PRO A 86 -4.42 -20.49 -9.42
C PRO A 86 -5.18 -19.36 -8.72
N ALA A 87 -4.50 -18.26 -8.45
CA ALA A 87 -5.16 -17.04 -7.96
C ALA A 87 -6.14 -16.56 -9.04
N ALA A 88 -7.40 -16.33 -8.66
CA ALA A 88 -8.38 -15.82 -9.59
C ALA A 88 -8.01 -14.40 -10.01
N GLU A 89 -7.85 -14.17 -11.32
CA GLU A 89 -7.65 -12.82 -11.82
C GLU A 89 -8.88 -11.96 -11.53
N PRO A 90 -8.70 -10.66 -11.23
CA PRO A 90 -9.82 -9.74 -10.98
C PRO A 90 -10.87 -9.76 -12.09
N GLU A 91 -10.45 -9.98 -13.33
CA GLU A 91 -11.29 -10.05 -14.53
C GLU A 91 -12.19 -11.29 -14.50
N HIS A 92 -11.66 -12.45 -14.11
CA HIS A 92 -12.45 -13.68 -13.93
C HIS A 92 -13.48 -13.52 -12.81
N LEU A 93 -13.09 -12.90 -11.69
CA LEU A 93 -14.00 -12.65 -10.58
C LEU A 93 -15.15 -11.70 -10.97
N ARG A 94 -14.83 -10.63 -11.72
CA ARG A 94 -15.85 -9.70 -12.25
C ARG A 94 -16.80 -10.41 -13.20
N LEU A 95 -16.28 -11.25 -14.10
CA LEU A 95 -17.09 -12.01 -15.04
C LEU A 95 -18.04 -12.98 -14.31
N LEU A 96 -17.53 -13.76 -13.36
CA LEU A 96 -18.36 -14.69 -12.58
C LEU A 96 -19.44 -13.96 -11.76
N LEU A 97 -19.12 -12.80 -11.20
CA LEU A 97 -20.10 -12.01 -10.46
C LEU A 97 -21.18 -11.43 -11.39
N ALA A 98 -20.81 -10.98 -12.58
CA ALA A 98 -21.76 -10.53 -13.59
C ALA A 98 -22.67 -11.69 -14.04
N ILE A 99 -22.13 -12.88 -14.30
CA ILE A 99 -22.91 -14.08 -14.63
C ILE A 99 -23.88 -14.43 -13.50
N ALA A 100 -23.41 -14.46 -12.26
CA ALA A 100 -24.24 -14.74 -11.09
C ALA A 100 -25.40 -13.74 -10.95
N ALA A 101 -25.15 -12.47 -11.28
CA ALA A 101 -26.16 -11.43 -11.24
C ALA A 101 -27.17 -11.56 -12.39
N SER A 102 -26.71 -11.81 -13.62
CA SER A 102 -27.58 -11.94 -14.78
C SER A 102 -28.54 -13.13 -14.71
N GLU A 103 -28.15 -14.23 -14.06
CA GLU A 103 -29.05 -15.36 -13.80
C GLU A 103 -30.22 -15.01 -12.86
N LEU A 104 -30.18 -13.86 -12.18
CA LEU A 104 -31.12 -13.47 -11.12
C LEU A 104 -31.92 -12.19 -11.45
N GLU A 105 -31.75 -11.61 -12.65
CA GLU A 105 -32.38 -10.35 -13.05
C GLU A 105 -33.92 -10.44 -13.17
N ASP A 106 -34.46 -11.63 -13.43
CA ASP A 106 -35.89 -11.89 -13.67
C ASP A 106 -36.60 -12.51 -12.46
N ARG A 107 -36.02 -12.41 -11.27
CA ARG A 107 -36.66 -12.93 -10.05
C ARG A 107 -37.97 -12.19 -9.74
N PRO A 108 -38.95 -12.88 -9.13
CA PRO A 108 -40.23 -12.27 -8.76
C PRO A 108 -40.11 -11.20 -7.67
N ASN A 109 -39.05 -11.23 -6.86
CA ASN A 109 -38.78 -10.19 -5.86
C ASN A 109 -38.11 -8.99 -6.55
N GLU A 110 -38.85 -7.88 -6.67
CA GLU A 110 -38.39 -6.65 -7.32
C GLU A 110 -37.10 -6.09 -6.72
N SER A 111 -36.94 -6.14 -5.39
CA SER A 111 -35.75 -5.64 -4.71
C SER A 111 -34.49 -6.45 -5.06
N GLU A 112 -34.63 -7.79 -5.12
CA GLU A 112 -33.54 -8.69 -5.53
C GLU A 112 -33.22 -8.52 -7.02
N ALA A 113 -34.24 -8.39 -7.87
CA ALA A 113 -34.08 -8.19 -9.30
C ALA A 113 -33.36 -6.87 -9.62
N LEU A 114 -33.69 -5.78 -8.91
CA LEU A 114 -32.99 -4.49 -9.05
C LEU A 114 -31.53 -4.59 -8.59
N ALA A 115 -31.27 -5.25 -7.47
CA ALA A 115 -29.90 -5.48 -6.99
C ALA A 115 -29.09 -6.30 -8.00
N ALA A 116 -29.66 -7.36 -8.56
CA ALA A 116 -29.05 -8.18 -9.61
C ALA A 116 -28.72 -7.35 -10.85
N LYS A 117 -29.66 -6.57 -11.38
CA LYS A 117 -29.43 -5.68 -12.54
C LYS A 117 -28.32 -4.66 -12.28
N ALA A 118 -28.25 -4.10 -11.07
CA ALA A 118 -27.19 -3.16 -10.70
C ALA A 118 -25.81 -3.85 -10.67
N VAL A 119 -25.72 -5.06 -10.11
CA VAL A 119 -24.46 -5.83 -10.05
C VAL A 119 -24.03 -6.31 -11.43
N ALA A 120 -24.95 -6.75 -12.29
CA ALA A 120 -24.64 -7.18 -13.65
C ALA A 120 -24.00 -6.03 -14.47
N ARG A 121 -24.50 -4.80 -14.30
CA ARG A 121 -23.96 -3.60 -14.95
C ARG A 121 -22.63 -3.13 -14.35
N ALA A 122 -22.46 -3.25 -13.04
CA ALA A 122 -21.31 -2.71 -12.31
C ALA A 122 -20.78 -3.69 -11.24
N PRO A 123 -20.22 -4.85 -11.63
CA PRO A 123 -19.83 -5.89 -10.67
C PRO A 123 -18.65 -5.46 -9.77
N ALA A 124 -17.83 -4.52 -10.23
CA ALA A 124 -16.61 -4.12 -9.54
C ALA A 124 -16.84 -3.55 -8.13
N LEU A 125 -17.96 -2.86 -7.89
CA LEU A 125 -18.25 -2.24 -6.59
C LEU A 125 -18.56 -3.30 -5.53
N LEU A 126 -19.47 -4.23 -5.84
CA LEU A 126 -19.79 -5.33 -4.94
C LEU A 126 -18.58 -6.24 -4.73
N LEU A 127 -17.80 -6.53 -5.78
CA LEU A 127 -16.58 -7.33 -5.64
C LEU A 127 -15.58 -6.70 -4.67
N ARG A 128 -15.34 -5.38 -4.76
CA ARG A 128 -14.48 -4.65 -3.81
C ARG A 128 -15.01 -4.71 -2.39
N ALA A 129 -16.34 -4.62 -2.20
CA ALA A 129 -16.95 -4.74 -0.88
C ALA A 129 -16.77 -6.15 -0.29
N LEU A 130 -16.97 -7.19 -1.10
CA LEU A 130 -16.74 -8.58 -0.68
C LEU A 130 -15.28 -8.83 -0.31
N ASP A 131 -14.32 -8.35 -1.10
CA ASP A 131 -12.90 -8.45 -0.75
C ASP A 131 -12.56 -7.73 0.56
N ARG A 132 -13.13 -6.53 0.80
CA ARG A 132 -12.94 -5.79 2.05
C ARG A 132 -13.51 -6.54 3.26
N LEU A 133 -14.68 -7.15 3.12
CA LEU A 133 -15.28 -8.00 4.16
C LEU A 133 -14.39 -9.21 4.48
N GLU A 134 -13.89 -9.91 3.46
CA GLU A 134 -13.01 -11.06 3.63
C GLU A 134 -11.72 -10.68 4.39
N ILE A 135 -11.16 -9.51 4.08
CA ILE A 135 -10.00 -8.93 4.78
C ILE A 135 -10.38 -8.60 6.23
N ALA A 136 -11.50 -7.93 6.47
CA ALA A 136 -12.00 -7.67 7.83
C ALA A 136 -12.37 -8.96 8.60
N GLY A 137 -12.56 -10.07 7.89
CA GLY A 137 -13.04 -11.33 8.44
C GLY A 137 -14.53 -11.33 8.78
N TRP A 138 -15.28 -10.43 8.16
CA TRP A 138 -16.71 -10.28 8.32
C TRP A 138 -17.45 -11.11 7.28
N LYS A 139 -18.64 -11.57 7.64
CA LYS A 139 -19.51 -12.28 6.70
C LYS A 139 -20.41 -11.30 5.98
N PHE A 140 -20.80 -11.62 4.74
CA PHE A 140 -21.71 -10.76 3.98
C PHE A 140 -23.04 -10.50 4.70
N GLN A 141 -23.56 -11.49 5.45
CA GLN A 141 -24.82 -11.35 6.19
C GLN A 141 -24.77 -10.21 7.23
N GLU A 142 -23.58 -9.85 7.70
CA GLU A 142 -23.38 -8.78 8.71
C GLU A 142 -23.57 -7.38 8.12
N LEU A 143 -23.59 -7.22 6.79
CA LEU A 143 -23.85 -5.92 6.14
C LEU A 143 -25.32 -5.49 6.16
N GLY A 144 -26.26 -6.39 6.48
CA GLY A 144 -27.69 -6.04 6.48
C GLY A 144 -28.26 -5.69 5.10
N LEU A 145 -27.69 -6.28 4.02
CA LEU A 145 -28.11 -6.07 2.63
C LEU A 145 -28.82 -7.31 2.05
N PRO A 146 -30.06 -7.63 2.46
CA PRO A 146 -30.74 -8.87 2.09
C PRO A 146 -30.98 -8.99 0.58
N SER A 147 -31.24 -7.88 -0.12
CA SER A 147 -31.51 -7.88 -1.58
C SER A 147 -30.33 -8.39 -2.43
N PHE A 148 -29.11 -8.28 -1.91
CA PHE A 148 -27.89 -8.74 -2.58
C PHE A 148 -27.51 -10.18 -2.20
N ALA A 149 -28.11 -10.74 -1.15
CA ALA A 149 -27.75 -12.07 -0.63
C ALA A 149 -27.87 -13.18 -1.69
N PRO A 150 -28.90 -13.22 -2.57
CA PRO A 150 -28.98 -14.23 -3.62
C PRO A 150 -27.83 -14.17 -4.62
N VAL A 151 -27.44 -12.96 -5.04
CA VAL A 151 -26.33 -12.74 -5.97
C VAL A 151 -25.01 -13.20 -5.35
N VAL A 152 -24.77 -12.84 -4.09
CA VAL A 152 -23.57 -13.25 -3.36
C VAL A 152 -23.54 -14.76 -3.14
N GLN A 153 -24.68 -15.38 -2.81
CA GLN A 153 -24.78 -16.84 -2.68
C GLN A 153 -24.44 -17.53 -4.01
N ARG A 154 -25.03 -17.06 -5.11
CA ARG A 154 -24.78 -17.64 -6.43
C ARG A 154 -23.34 -17.45 -6.88
N PHE A 155 -22.77 -16.28 -6.66
CA PHE A 155 -21.36 -16.01 -6.92
C PHE A 155 -20.44 -16.97 -6.14
N ASN A 156 -20.71 -17.19 -4.85
CA ASN A 156 -19.95 -18.14 -4.03
C ASN A 156 -20.05 -19.59 -4.54
N GLU A 157 -21.19 -19.99 -5.10
CA GLU A 157 -21.34 -21.30 -5.76
C GLU A 157 -20.46 -21.41 -7.01
N LEU A 158 -20.43 -20.36 -7.84
CA LEU A 158 -19.59 -20.32 -9.05
C LEU A 158 -18.10 -20.34 -8.69
N LEU A 159 -17.68 -19.58 -7.68
CA LEU A 159 -16.31 -19.62 -7.18
C LEU A 159 -15.89 -21.03 -6.77
N LYS A 160 -16.74 -21.75 -6.01
CA LYS A 160 -16.48 -23.13 -5.61
C LYS A 160 -16.36 -24.07 -6.81
N LYS A 161 -17.24 -23.93 -7.81
CA LYS A 161 -17.20 -24.76 -9.03
C LYS A 161 -15.93 -24.53 -9.85
N CYS A 162 -15.46 -23.29 -9.93
CA CYS A 162 -14.24 -22.93 -10.66
C CYS A 162 -12.95 -23.14 -9.85
N GLY A 163 -13.05 -23.51 -8.57
CA GLY A 163 -11.87 -23.60 -7.68
C GLY A 163 -11.23 -22.24 -7.39
N PHE A 164 -11.96 -21.13 -7.57
CA PHE A 164 -11.46 -19.79 -7.35
C PHE A 164 -11.69 -19.31 -5.91
N VAL A 165 -10.79 -18.44 -5.47
CA VAL A 165 -10.78 -17.88 -4.11
C VAL A 165 -10.58 -16.37 -4.20
N LEU A 166 -11.30 -15.64 -3.35
CA LEU A 166 -11.16 -14.19 -3.22
C LEU A 166 -9.78 -13.81 -2.68
N ARG A 167 -9.31 -12.63 -3.06
CA ARG A 167 -7.94 -12.17 -2.81
C ARG A 167 -7.66 -12.07 -1.31
N GLY A 168 -8.60 -11.51 -0.54
CA GLY A 168 -8.51 -11.38 0.91
C GLY A 168 -8.33 -12.73 1.61
N LYS A 169 -9.06 -13.77 1.17
CA LYS A 169 -8.96 -15.12 1.73
C LYS A 169 -7.61 -15.78 1.43
N THR A 170 -7.10 -15.61 0.21
CA THR A 170 -5.77 -16.09 -0.17
C THR A 170 -4.68 -15.45 0.68
N ASP A 171 -4.70 -14.12 0.80
CA ASP A 171 -3.68 -13.39 1.57
C ASP A 171 -3.71 -13.78 3.07
N ARG A 172 -4.91 -13.98 3.66
CA ARG A 172 -5.05 -14.46 5.04
C ARG A 172 -4.53 -15.88 5.25
N SER A 173 -4.84 -16.80 4.32
CA SER A 173 -4.33 -18.17 4.37
C SER A 173 -2.81 -18.21 4.29
N ARG A 174 -2.22 -17.38 3.42
CA ARG A 174 -0.76 -17.27 3.30
C ARG A 174 -0.10 -16.73 4.55
N LEU A 175 -0.68 -15.74 5.21
CA LEU A 175 -0.14 -15.26 6.49
C LEU A 175 -0.08 -16.39 7.53
N GLN A 176 -1.14 -17.21 7.62
CA GLN A 176 -1.18 -18.35 8.55
C GLN A 176 -0.11 -19.40 8.21
N GLN A 177 0.13 -19.65 6.92
CA GLN A 177 1.18 -20.55 6.46
C GLN A 177 2.58 -19.98 6.72
N ALA A 178 2.81 -18.70 6.42
CA ALA A 178 4.08 -18.00 6.63
C ALA A 178 4.51 -17.99 8.11
N ALA A 179 3.54 -17.86 9.03
CA ALA A 179 3.82 -17.96 10.47
C ALA A 179 4.42 -19.32 10.88
N ARG A 180 4.15 -20.38 10.11
CA ARG A 180 4.63 -21.76 10.34
C ARG A 180 5.74 -22.18 9.38
N GLY A 181 5.93 -21.42 8.30
CA GLY A 181 6.83 -21.72 7.19
C GLY A 181 8.29 -21.36 7.42
N ARG A 182 9.11 -21.65 6.41
CA ARG A 182 10.53 -21.26 6.35
C ARG A 182 10.66 -19.80 5.90
N ARG A 183 11.79 -19.18 6.20
CA ARG A 183 12.09 -17.82 5.74
C ARG A 183 12.43 -17.86 4.25
N GLU A 184 11.89 -16.88 3.52
CA GLU A 184 12.10 -16.70 2.09
C GLU A 184 12.92 -15.45 1.78
N PHE A 185 12.98 -14.49 2.71
CA PHE A 185 13.70 -13.23 2.54
C PHE A 185 14.70 -13.02 3.67
N SER A 186 15.90 -12.52 3.34
CA SER A 186 16.86 -12.14 4.38
C SER A 186 16.51 -10.80 5.02
N HIS A 187 16.13 -9.82 4.20
CA HIS A 187 15.76 -8.49 4.64
C HIS A 187 14.55 -8.01 3.87
N VAL A 188 13.58 -7.40 4.55
CA VAL A 188 12.42 -6.76 3.93
C VAL A 188 12.35 -5.32 4.38
N LEU A 189 12.22 -4.40 3.43
CA LEU A 189 11.91 -2.99 3.65
C LEU A 189 10.53 -2.69 3.08
N ILE A 190 9.62 -2.17 3.89
CA ILE A 190 8.29 -1.71 3.46
C ILE A 190 8.23 -0.20 3.67
N ILE A 191 8.01 0.56 2.59
CA ILE A 191 7.90 2.03 2.64
C ILE A 191 6.74 2.53 1.79
N GLY A 192 6.20 3.71 2.10
CA GLY A 192 5.19 4.36 1.27
C GLY A 192 3.75 3.93 1.49
N PHE A 193 3.49 3.01 2.42
CA PHE A 193 2.13 2.53 2.71
C PHE A 193 1.51 3.30 3.88
N ASP A 194 0.23 3.62 3.73
CA ASP A 194 -0.61 4.35 4.69
C ASP A 194 -1.95 3.61 4.89
N GLY A 195 -2.89 4.21 5.62
CA GLY A 195 -4.21 3.64 5.90
C GLY A 195 -5.05 3.37 4.65
N ALA A 196 -4.82 4.07 3.53
CA ALA A 196 -5.51 3.79 2.27
C ALA A 196 -5.17 2.39 1.71
N HIS A 197 -4.05 1.81 2.16
CA HIS A 197 -3.55 0.51 1.72
C HIS A 197 -4.01 -0.66 2.60
N TRP A 198 -5.05 -0.48 3.43
CA TRP A 198 -5.58 -1.53 4.31
C TRP A 198 -5.84 -2.87 3.60
N THR A 199 -6.24 -2.81 2.33
CA THR A 199 -6.50 -4.00 1.52
C THR A 199 -5.27 -4.89 1.30
N GLU A 200 -4.06 -4.37 1.50
CA GLU A 200 -2.79 -5.10 1.33
C GLU A 200 -2.19 -5.53 2.69
N TRP A 201 -2.90 -5.29 3.82
CA TRP A 201 -2.43 -5.59 5.18
C TRP A 201 -1.86 -7.01 5.34
N PHE A 202 -2.66 -8.04 4.99
CA PHE A 202 -2.24 -9.43 5.14
C PHE A 202 -1.07 -9.79 4.23
N LEU A 203 -0.99 -9.19 3.04
CA LEU A 203 0.11 -9.40 2.11
C LEU A 203 1.41 -8.84 2.70
N LEU A 204 1.40 -7.59 3.16
CA LEU A 204 2.56 -6.94 3.75
C LEU A 204 3.02 -7.67 5.00
N ARG A 205 2.08 -8.06 5.87
CA ARG A 205 2.38 -8.86 7.06
C ARG A 205 2.97 -10.23 6.71
N THR A 206 2.50 -10.86 5.65
CA THR A 206 3.08 -12.12 5.15
C THR A 206 4.55 -11.93 4.75
N ALA A 207 4.89 -10.85 4.04
CA ALA A 207 6.28 -10.55 3.70
C ALA A 207 7.16 -10.35 4.94
N VAL A 208 6.64 -9.67 5.97
CA VAL A 208 7.32 -9.51 7.26
C VAL A 208 7.53 -10.84 7.96
N GLU A 209 6.52 -11.72 8.01
CA GLU A 209 6.64 -13.05 8.61
C GLU A 209 7.63 -13.97 7.89
N LEU A 210 7.78 -13.82 6.57
CA LEU A 210 8.74 -14.58 5.75
C LEU A 210 10.16 -14.02 5.79
N ALA A 211 10.38 -12.86 6.41
CA ALA A 211 11.68 -12.20 6.52
C ALA A 211 12.48 -12.66 7.75
N GLU A 212 13.80 -12.75 7.61
CA GLU A 212 14.69 -12.87 8.77
C GLU A 212 14.76 -11.53 9.54
N ASN A 213 14.83 -10.42 8.80
CA ASN A 213 14.79 -9.06 9.35
C ASN A 213 13.83 -8.20 8.53
N ALA A 214 12.92 -7.50 9.19
CA ALA A 214 11.97 -6.60 8.53
C ALA A 214 12.08 -5.19 9.11
N THR A 215 11.97 -4.20 8.22
CA THR A 215 11.91 -2.78 8.56
C THR A 215 10.72 -2.16 7.84
N ILE A 216 9.85 -1.53 8.59
CA ILE A 216 8.68 -0.81 8.08
C ILE A 216 8.93 0.67 8.35
N VAL A 217 8.78 1.51 7.32
CA VAL A 217 8.88 2.97 7.44
C VAL A 217 7.55 3.58 7.02
N LEU A 218 6.87 4.21 7.97
CA LEU A 218 5.57 4.85 7.79
C LEU A 218 5.70 6.36 7.95
N GLU A 219 4.94 7.12 7.17
CA GLU A 219 4.86 8.58 7.36
C GLU A 219 4.01 8.89 8.59
N GLU A 220 4.40 9.90 9.36
CA GLU A 220 3.55 10.50 10.39
C GLU A 220 2.28 10.98 9.69
N PRO A 221 1.09 10.61 10.17
CA PRO A 221 -0.09 11.10 9.53
C PRO A 221 -0.18 12.62 9.76
N ARG A 222 -0.73 13.33 8.77
CA ARG A 222 -0.74 14.81 8.76
C ARG A 222 -1.94 15.31 9.55
N GLU A 223 -1.92 16.57 9.99
CA GLU A 223 -2.92 17.21 10.89
C GLU A 223 -4.41 16.92 10.59
N ASN A 224 -4.76 16.55 9.35
CA ASN A 224 -6.09 16.09 8.93
C ASN A 224 -6.25 14.56 9.00
N PHE A 225 -5.70 13.91 10.02
CA PHE A 225 -5.62 12.46 10.18
C PHE A 225 -6.94 11.76 9.81
N SER A 226 -6.90 10.84 8.85
CA SER A 226 -7.95 9.83 8.80
C SER A 226 -7.72 8.89 9.98
N ASP A 227 -8.73 8.62 10.80
CA ASP A 227 -8.63 7.64 11.90
C ASP A 227 -8.04 6.29 11.42
N VAL A 228 -8.18 6.01 10.13
CA VAL A 228 -7.62 4.85 9.42
C VAL A 228 -6.09 4.83 9.45
N ASP A 229 -5.41 5.97 9.32
CA ASP A 229 -3.94 6.05 9.36
C ASP A 229 -3.39 5.78 10.77
N LEU A 230 -4.08 6.28 11.80
CA LEU A 230 -3.74 5.97 13.19
C LEU A 230 -3.96 4.49 13.50
N CYS A 231 -5.09 3.92 13.06
CA CYS A 231 -5.32 2.47 13.15
C CYS A 231 -4.26 1.67 12.38
N TRP A 232 -3.76 2.18 11.25
CA TRP A 232 -2.74 1.52 10.45
C TRP A 232 -1.42 1.43 11.18
N ILE A 233 -0.97 2.56 11.76
CA ILE A 233 0.25 2.60 12.57
C ILE A 233 0.09 1.71 13.81
N GLY A 234 -1.02 1.85 14.55
CA GLY A 234 -1.28 1.03 15.73
C GLY A 234 -1.28 -0.47 15.43
N SER A 235 -1.84 -0.88 14.29
CA SER A 235 -1.79 -2.29 13.86
C SER A 235 -0.35 -2.77 13.61
N TRP A 236 0.51 -1.92 13.04
CA TRP A 236 1.92 -2.24 12.89
C TRP A 236 2.66 -2.27 14.23
N GLU A 237 2.32 -1.39 15.18
CA GLU A 237 2.90 -1.39 16.53
C GLU A 237 2.58 -2.67 17.30
N GLU A 238 1.37 -3.22 17.15
CA GLU A 238 1.02 -4.53 17.73
C GLU A 238 1.93 -5.66 17.20
N VAL A 239 2.38 -5.56 15.95
CA VAL A 239 3.23 -6.57 15.30
C VAL A 239 4.72 -6.35 15.60
N CYS A 240 5.18 -5.10 15.59
CA CYS A 240 6.61 -4.75 15.65
C CYS A 240 7.08 -4.37 17.06
N GLY A 241 6.15 -3.96 17.94
CA GLY A 241 6.43 -3.15 19.12
C GLY A 241 6.27 -1.65 18.82
N GLU A 242 6.42 -0.83 19.87
CA GLU A 242 6.27 0.64 19.80
C GLU A 242 7.09 1.26 18.66
N ALA A 243 6.46 2.16 17.91
CA ALA A 243 7.11 2.81 16.78
C ALA A 243 8.30 3.67 17.25
N GLN A 244 9.45 3.48 16.62
CA GLN A 244 10.58 4.38 16.82
C GLN A 244 10.41 5.58 15.91
N ARG A 245 10.37 6.77 16.49
CA ARG A 245 10.45 7.99 15.68
C ARG A 245 11.87 8.13 15.16
N ALA A 246 12.03 8.26 13.84
CA ALA A 246 13.31 8.66 13.32
C ALA A 246 13.68 10.01 13.97
N PRO A 247 14.91 10.19 14.46
CA PRO A 247 15.32 11.47 14.98
C PRO A 247 15.05 12.49 13.88
N ARG A 248 14.19 13.49 14.15
CA ARG A 248 14.14 14.67 13.28
C ARG A 248 15.57 15.12 13.15
N ALA A 249 16.12 15.12 11.94
CA ALA A 249 17.26 15.97 11.68
C ALA A 249 16.83 17.35 12.19
N THR A 250 17.41 17.79 13.31
CA THR A 250 17.36 19.18 13.72
C THR A 250 18.18 19.93 12.68
N ALA A 251 17.69 20.00 11.44
CA ALA A 251 17.66 21.28 10.78
C ALA A 251 17.04 22.19 11.84
N ALA A 252 17.84 23.14 12.34
CA ALA A 252 17.35 24.19 13.19
C ALA A 252 16.30 24.97 12.38
N VAL A 253 15.10 24.41 12.26
CA VAL A 253 13.87 25.16 12.07
C VAL A 253 13.69 25.82 13.42
N GLY A 254 14.41 26.92 13.63
CA GLY A 254 14.03 27.83 14.68
C GLY A 254 12.56 28.13 14.49
N ASP A 255 11.84 28.29 15.59
CA ASP A 255 10.45 28.77 15.69
C ASP A 255 10.22 30.17 15.07
N SER A 256 11.10 30.59 14.16
CA SER A 256 11.03 31.83 13.45
C SER A 256 10.97 31.50 11.97
N LEU A 257 9.77 31.68 11.42
CA LEU A 257 9.52 31.77 9.96
C LEU A 257 10.35 32.89 9.30
N PHE A 258 11.09 33.66 10.09
CA PHE A 258 11.95 34.76 9.69
C PHE A 258 13.31 34.61 10.37
N SER A 259 14.39 34.82 9.62
CA SER A 259 15.71 34.95 10.23
C SER A 259 15.77 36.19 11.15
N GLU A 260 16.64 36.17 12.18
CA GLU A 260 16.85 37.34 13.06
C GLU A 260 17.26 38.60 12.26
N VAL A 261 17.82 38.40 11.06
CA VAL A 261 18.18 39.43 10.08
C VAL A 261 16.93 40.05 9.43
N GLU A 262 15.91 39.26 9.10
CA GLU A 262 14.61 39.75 8.57
C GLU A 262 13.82 40.49 9.66
N MET A 263 13.84 40.00 10.90
CA MET A 263 13.22 40.70 12.05
C MET A 263 13.87 42.06 12.35
N ARG A 264 15.12 42.26 11.95
CA ARG A 264 15.86 43.55 12.06
C ARG A 264 15.81 44.40 10.78
N GLY A 265 14.97 44.04 9.80
CA GLY A 265 14.79 44.82 8.57
C GLY A 265 15.93 44.65 7.54
N GLY A 266 16.77 43.63 7.69
CA GLY A 266 17.76 43.27 6.69
C GLY A 266 17.09 42.61 5.50
N ALA A 267 16.89 43.36 4.41
CA ALA A 267 16.34 42.84 3.17
C ALA A 267 17.31 41.85 2.50
N GLN A 268 17.16 40.56 2.77
CA GLN A 268 17.58 39.55 1.80
C GLN A 268 16.60 39.58 0.64
N THR A 269 17.13 39.49 -0.58
CA THR A 269 16.34 39.48 -1.81
C THR A 269 15.28 38.38 -1.72
N ALA A 270 14.03 38.81 -1.54
CA ALA A 270 12.88 37.93 -1.43
C ALA A 270 12.90 36.96 -2.61
N LYS A 271 13.04 35.66 -2.33
CA LYS A 271 12.72 34.64 -3.33
C LYS A 271 11.26 34.89 -3.72
N ARG A 272 11.07 35.35 -4.95
CA ARG A 272 9.76 35.71 -5.47
C ARG A 272 9.00 34.42 -5.72
N PHE A 273 8.10 34.08 -4.82
CA PHE A 273 7.18 32.97 -5.00
C PHE A 273 5.93 33.50 -5.67
N ASP A 274 5.72 33.12 -6.93
CA ASP A 274 4.49 33.43 -7.65
C ASP A 274 3.46 32.34 -7.32
N PHE A 275 2.44 32.68 -6.53
CA PHE A 275 1.31 31.81 -6.26
C PHE A 275 0.25 31.99 -7.34
N LEU A 276 -0.07 30.92 -8.05
CA LEU A 276 -1.15 30.90 -9.04
C LEU A 276 -2.38 30.24 -8.40
N ILE A 277 -3.40 31.05 -8.12
CA ILE A 277 -4.68 30.60 -7.59
C ILE A 277 -5.70 30.69 -8.72
N GLY A 278 -6.07 29.56 -9.31
CA GLY A 278 -7.19 29.46 -10.24
C GLY A 278 -8.52 29.36 -9.48
N THR A 279 -9.60 29.85 -10.09
CA THR A 279 -10.94 29.87 -9.46
C THR A 279 -11.62 28.50 -9.48
N ASN A 280 -11.12 27.58 -10.31
CA ASN A 280 -11.55 26.18 -10.39
C ASN A 280 -10.35 25.26 -10.69
N PHE A 281 -10.53 23.95 -10.48
CA PHE A 281 -9.48 22.95 -10.68
C PHE A 281 -8.94 22.89 -12.12
N SER A 282 -9.77 23.19 -13.11
CA SER A 282 -9.35 23.19 -14.52
C SER A 282 -8.39 24.35 -14.82
N GLU A 283 -8.67 25.55 -14.31
CA GLU A 283 -7.80 26.73 -14.43
C GLU A 283 -6.48 26.54 -13.67
N GLN A 284 -6.52 25.89 -12.50
CA GLN A 284 -5.31 25.55 -11.75
C GLN A 284 -4.43 24.56 -12.53
N ALA A 285 -5.03 23.51 -13.10
CA ALA A 285 -4.30 22.54 -13.91
C ALA A 285 -3.70 23.18 -15.17
N GLU A 286 -4.43 24.08 -15.84
CA GLU A 286 -3.93 24.80 -17.02
C GLU A 286 -2.79 25.76 -16.67
N ALA A 287 -2.90 26.48 -15.54
CA ALA A 287 -1.86 27.37 -15.05
C ALA A 287 -0.56 26.62 -14.72
N ILE A 288 -0.66 25.47 -14.04
CA ILE A 288 0.47 24.59 -13.75
C ILE A 288 1.09 24.05 -15.05
N ALA A 289 0.27 23.58 -16.00
CA ALA A 289 0.75 23.07 -17.27
C ALA A 289 1.52 24.14 -18.08
N ARG A 290 1.00 25.37 -18.15
CA ARG A 290 1.67 26.49 -18.82
C ARG A 290 2.99 26.87 -18.14
N GLN A 291 3.05 26.78 -16.81
CA GLN A 291 4.29 27.04 -16.06
C GLN A 291 5.34 25.96 -16.33
N CYS A 292 4.95 24.68 -16.35
CA CYS A 292 5.84 23.58 -16.70
C CYS A 292 6.38 23.71 -18.13
N VAL A 293 5.54 24.11 -19.10
CA VAL A 293 5.99 24.36 -20.49
C VAL A 293 6.99 25.52 -20.55
N ARG A 294 6.76 26.61 -19.81
CA ARG A 294 7.71 27.74 -19.71
C ARG A 294 9.05 27.36 -19.08
N TYR A 295 9.07 26.37 -18.21
CA TYR A 295 10.29 25.90 -17.55
C TYR A 295 11.09 24.91 -18.41
N LEU A 296 10.44 24.31 -19.42
CA LEU A 296 11.02 23.31 -20.33
C LEU A 296 11.48 23.89 -21.69
N ALA A 297 11.14 25.16 -21.97
CA ALA A 297 11.59 25.91 -23.16
C ALA A 297 12.83 26.75 -22.81
#